data_AF-A0A846CG89-F1
#
_entry.id   AF-A0A846CG89-F1
#
_cell.length_a   1.000
_cell.length_b   1.000
_cell.length_c   1.000
_cell.angle_alpha   90.00
_cell.angle_beta   90.00
_cell.angle_gamma   90.00
#
_symmetry.space_group_name_H-M   'P 1'
#
loop_
_entity.id
_entity.type
_entity.pdbx_description
1 polymer ?
#
loop_
_entity_poly.entity_id
_entity_poly.type
_entity_poly.pdbx_seq_one_letter_code
_entity_poly.pdbx_strand_id
1 'polypeptide(L)' 'MAAAIDPADTPLSHWEDTLKASAGLCEPEAVKLLTCPAPRAIESLLEMGVTFDRHGQKLAQELEAAHSHPRILHSGETTG' A
#
# COMPACT_ATOMS: atom_id res chain seq x y z
N MET A 1 5.73 -1.96 1.77
CA MET A 1 4.39 -2.59 1.72
C MET A 1 3.40 -1.63 1.08
N ALA A 2 2.55 -2.10 0.15
CA ALA A 2 1.55 -1.25 -0.50
C ALA A 2 0.20 -1.26 0.23
N ALA A 3 -0.34 -0.10 0.62
CA ALA A 3 -1.66 0.01 1.24
C ALA A 3 -2.29 1.40 1.03
N ALA A 4 -3.54 1.44 0.60
CA ALA A 4 -4.29 2.68 0.38
C ALA A 4 -4.78 3.27 1.72
N ILE A 5 -3.88 3.96 2.43
CA ILE A 5 -4.15 4.56 3.74
C ILE A 5 -4.37 6.09 3.67
N ASP A 6 -4.00 6.73 2.56
CA ASP A 6 -4.23 8.14 2.35
C ASP A 6 -5.70 8.41 2.00
N PRO A 7 -6.34 9.47 2.52
CA PRO A 7 -7.71 9.84 2.14
C PRO A 7 -7.91 10.13 0.64
N ALA A 8 -6.84 10.46 -0.09
CA ALA A 8 -6.88 10.64 -1.54
C ALA A 8 -6.74 9.32 -2.33
N ASP A 9 -6.39 8.21 -1.67
CA ASP A 9 -6.28 6.89 -2.29
C ASP A 9 -7.43 5.98 -1.84
N THR A 10 -7.66 4.89 -2.57
CA THR A 10 -8.69 3.91 -2.21
C THR A 10 -8.23 2.48 -2.48
N PRO A 11 -8.73 1.48 -1.73
CA PRO A 11 -8.44 0.09 -2.04
C PRO A 11 -8.88 -0.34 -3.44
N LEU A 12 -9.93 0.30 -3.98
CA LEU A 12 -10.36 0.10 -5.36
C LEU A 12 -9.31 0.61 -6.36
N SER A 13 -8.78 1.81 -6.18
CA SER A 13 -7.68 2.32 -7.02
C SER A 13 -6.45 1.41 -6.95
N HIS A 14 -6.09 0.93 -5.76
CA HIS A 14 -4.99 -0.02 -5.59
C HIS A 14 -5.25 -1.36 -6.30
N TRP A 15 -6.48 -1.88 -6.24
CA TRP A 15 -6.90 -3.07 -6.99
C TRP A 15 -6.78 -2.87 -8.51
N GLU A 16 -7.26 -1.74 -9.03
CA GLU A 16 -7.17 -1.42 -10.46
C GLU A 16 -5.72 -1.30 -10.94
N ASP A 17 -4.87 -0.61 -10.19
CA ASP A 17 -3.45 -0.48 -10.52
C ASP A 17 -2.77 -1.86 -10.55
N THR A 18 -3.08 -2.72 -9.59
CA THR A 18 -2.51 -4.09 -9.52
C THR A 18 -2.97 -4.94 -10.70
N LEU A 19 -4.25 -4.83 -11.09
CA LEU A 19 -4.76 -5.54 -12.27
C LEU A 19 -4.12 -5.06 -13.56
N LYS A 20 -3.98 -3.75 -13.75
CA LYS A 20 -3.30 -3.17 -14.91
C LYS A 20 -1.85 -3.66 -14.97
N ALA A 21 -1.14 -3.64 -13.84
CA ALA A 21 0.24 -4.10 -13.74
C ALA A 21 0.40 -5.60 -14.05
N SER A 22 -0.62 -6.42 -13.74
CA SER A 22 -0.58 -7.87 -13.97
C SER A 22 -0.62 -8.29 -15.44
N ALA A 23 -0.94 -7.38 -16.36
CA ALA A 23 -1.14 -7.69 -17.78
C ALA A 23 -2.11 -8.86 -18.04
N GLY A 24 -3.13 -9.01 -17.19
CA GLY A 24 -4.16 -10.06 -17.29
C GLY A 24 -3.75 -11.41 -16.69
N LEU A 25 -2.64 -11.49 -15.98
CA LEU A 25 -2.15 -12.73 -15.36
C LEU A 25 -2.69 -12.96 -13.95
N CYS A 26 -3.24 -11.93 -13.30
CA CYS A 26 -3.80 -12.06 -11.95
C CYS A 26 -5.30 -12.38 -11.97
N GLU A 27 -5.74 -13.15 -10.98
CA GLU A 27 -7.15 -13.37 -10.70
C GLU A 27 -7.75 -12.16 -9.96
N PRO A 28 -8.81 -11.50 -10.48
CA PRO A 28 -9.35 -10.28 -9.89
C PRO A 28 -9.80 -10.40 -8.43
N GLU A 29 -10.39 -11.53 -8.05
CA GLU A 29 -10.82 -11.77 -6.68
C GLU A 29 -9.62 -11.94 -5.73
N ALA A 30 -8.55 -12.62 -6.17
CA ALA A 30 -7.34 -12.74 -5.38
C ALA A 30 -6.67 -11.37 -5.14
N VAL A 31 -6.61 -10.51 -6.17
CA VAL A 31 -6.09 -9.14 -6.01
C VAL A 31 -6.94 -8.36 -5.02
N LYS A 32 -8.27 -8.47 -5.10
CA LYS A 32 -9.19 -7.77 -4.20
C LYS A 32 -9.03 -8.22 -2.75
N LEU A 33 -8.85 -9.52 -2.53
CA LEU A 33 -8.59 -10.09 -1.21
C LEU A 33 -7.28 -9.56 -0.58
N LEU A 34 -6.31 -9.14 -1.39
CA LEU A 34 -5.06 -8.56 -0.91
C LEU A 34 -5.15 -7.05 -0.72
N THR A 35 -5.74 -6.31 -1.67
CA THR A 35 -5.74 -4.85 -1.65
C THR A 35 -6.79 -4.25 -0.71
N CYS A 36 -7.96 -4.86 -0.56
CA CYS A 36 -9.03 -4.36 0.31
C CYS A 36 -8.67 -4.32 1.80
N PRO A 37 -8.13 -5.39 2.41
CA PRO A 37 -7.78 -5.37 3.83
C PRO A 37 -6.42 -4.73 4.13
N ALA A 38 -5.61 -4.37 3.12
CA ALA A 38 -4.26 -3.84 3.30
C ALA A 38 -4.18 -2.63 4.26
N PRO A 39 -5.11 -1.64 4.24
CA PRO A 39 -5.06 -0.52 5.19
C PRO A 39 -5.17 -0.97 6.65
N ARG A 40 -6.09 -1.90 6.93
CA ARG A 40 -6.26 -2.47 8.27
C ARG A 40 -5.06 -3.32 8.68
N ALA A 41 -4.43 -4.02 7.73
CA ALA A 41 -3.20 -4.76 8.00
C ALA A 41 -2.07 -3.84 8.46
N ILE A 42 -1.97 -2.61 7.92
CA ILE A 42 -1.00 -1.61 8.41
C ILE A 42 -1.27 -1.23 9.86
N GLU A 43 -2.53 -1.01 10.23
CA GLU A 43 -2.91 -0.73 11.64
C GLU A 43 -2.49 -1.89 12.55
N SER A 44 -2.78 -3.13 12.16
CA SER A 44 -2.38 -4.32 12.94
C SER A 44 -0.86 -4.45 13.06
N LEU A 45 -0.10 -4.14 12.00
CA LEU A 45 1.36 -4.16 12.03
C LEU A 45 1.91 -3.10 13.00
N LEU A 46 1.34 -1.89 13.01
CA LEU A 46 1.70 -0.85 13.97
C LEU A 46 1.40 -1.28 15.42
N GLU A 47 0.25 -1.90 15.67
CA GLU A 47 -0.11 -2.45 17.00
C GLU A 47 0.85 -3.55 17.46
N MET A 48 1.37 -4.35 16.52
CA MET A 48 2.40 -5.37 16.80
C MET A 48 3.81 -4.80 16.96
N GLY A 49 4.00 -3.49 16.84
CA GLY A 49 5.28 -2.82 17.04
C GLY A 49 6.14 -2.68 15.79
N VAL A 50 5.60 -2.98 14.59
CA VAL A 50 6.30 -2.68 13.34
C VAL A 50 6.42 -1.17 13.20
N THR A 51 7.64 -0.70 12.93
CA THR A 51 7.90 0.72 12.71
C THR A 51 8.01 0.98 11.21
N PHE A 52 7.11 1.79 10.68
CA PHE A 52 7.20 2.32 9.32
C PHE A 52 7.82 3.73 9.33
N ASP A 53 8.44 4.10 8.22
CA ASP A 53 9.04 5.42 8.01
C ASP A 53 7.95 6.52 8.09
N ARG A 54 8.34 7.72 8.56
CA ARG A 54 7.42 8.82 8.83
C ARG A 54 7.94 10.16 8.34
N HIS A 55 7.03 10.98 7.81
CA HIS A 55 7.23 12.41 7.61
C HIS A 55 6.46 13.18 8.68
N GLY A 56 7.16 13.53 9.76
CA GLY A 56 6.54 14.10 10.96
C GLY A 56 5.61 13.09 11.62
N GLN A 57 4.32 13.43 11.73
CA GLN A 57 3.32 12.57 12.37
C GLN A 57 2.69 11.55 11.40
N LYS A 58 2.86 11.73 10.09
CA LYS A 58 2.26 10.88 9.07
C LYS A 58 3.21 9.76 8.64
N LEU A 59 2.65 8.62 8.27
CA LEU A 59 3.42 7.57 7.60
C LEU A 59 3.93 8.09 6.25
N ALA A 60 5.22 7.88 5.97
CA ALA A 60 5.82 8.24 4.70
C ALA A 60 5.32 7.27 3.62
N GLN A 61 4.76 7.81 2.54
CA GLN A 61 4.24 7.04 1.42
C GLN A 61 5.00 7.43 0.15
N GLU A 62 5.49 6.44 -0.58
CA GLU A 62 6.17 6.64 -1.85
C GLU A 62 5.32 6.15 -3.03
N LEU A 63 5.55 6.78 -4.19
CA LEU A 63 4.96 6.39 -5.46
C LEU A 63 5.98 5.52 -6.20
N GLU A 64 5.67 4.23 -6.31
CA GLU A 64 6.53 3.27 -6.99
C GLU A 64 5.76 2.42 -8.00
N ALA A 65 6.51 1.86 -8.96
CA ALA A 65 6.01 0.93 -9.96
C ALA A 65 4.81 1.47 -10.75
N ALA A 66 3.76 0.66 -10.91
CA ALA A 66 2.58 0.98 -11.70
C ALA A 66 1.44 1.62 -10.88
N HIS A 67 1.75 2.16 -9.71
CA HIS A 67 0.74 2.78 -8.85
C HIS A 67 0.36 4.19 -9.33
N SER A 68 -0.92 4.52 -9.21
CA SER A 68 -1.48 5.84 -9.53
C SER A 68 -1.45 6.80 -8.33
N HIS A 69 -1.28 6.27 -7.10
CA HIS A 69 -1.17 7.05 -5.85
C HIS A 69 0.04 6.59 -5.01
N PRO A 70 0.69 7.48 -4.24
CA PRO A 70 1.72 7.09 -3.28
C PRO A 70 1.09 6.22 -2.19
N ARG A 71 1.56 4.98 -2.06
CA ARG A 71 1.00 4.01 -1.11
C ARG A 71 2.00 2.97 -0.62
N ILE A 72 3.28 3.11 -1.01
CA ILE A 72 4.34 2.24 -0.52
C ILE A 72 4.86 2.78 0.80
N LEU A 73 4.75 1.96 1.84
CA LEU A 73 5.27 2.17 3.18
C LEU A 73 6.56 1.37 3.37
N HIS A 74 7.64 2.03 3.75
CA HIS A 74 8.91 1.40 4.08
C HIS A 74 9.06 1.22 5.59
N SER A 75 9.82 0.20 6.00
CA SER A 75 10.13 -0.06 7.42
C SER A 75 11.62 -0.37 7.55
N GLY A 76 12.37 0.56 8.11
CA GLY A 76 13.83 0.47 8.25
C GLY A 76 14.54 1.37 7.24
N GLU A 77 15.78 1.76 7.58
CA GLU A 77 16.57 2.81 6.92
C GLU A 77 16.51 2.77 5.39
N THR A 78 15.58 3.51 4.80
CA THR A 78 15.73 4.04 3.45
C THR A 78 16.72 5.20 3.57
N THR A 79 18.02 4.89 3.67
CA THR A 79 19.06 5.88 3.34
C THR A 79 18.96 6.14 1.83
N GLY A 80 18.07 7.06 1.47
CA GLY A 80 18.08 7.79 0.20
C GLY A 80 18.85 9.09 0.35
#